data_AF-A0A6H2DRG0-F1
#
_entry.id   AF-A0A6H2DRG0-F1
#
_cell.length_a   1.000
_cell.length_b   1.000
_cell.length_c   1.000
_cell.angle_alpha   90.00
_cell.angle_beta   90.00
_cell.angle_gamma   90.00
#
_symmetry.space_group_name_H-M   'P 1'
#
loop_
_entity.id
_entity.type
_entity.pdbx_description
1 polymer ?
#
loop_
_entity_poly.entity_id
_entity_poly.type
_entity_poly.pdbx_seq_one_letter_code
_entity_poly.pdbx_strand_id
1 'polypeptide(L)' 'MTKYVVRHNNAWAVKNPQAEKVTKTFATQKEAIEFAKSLKETTSVMVEQLNGQFRKA' A
#
# COMPACT_ATOMS: atom_id res chain seq x y z
N MET A 1 10.49 -7.44 -2.52
CA MET A 1 9.95 -6.97 -1.23
C MET A 1 8.46 -6.76 -1.34
N THR A 2 7.68 -7.21 -0.35
CA THR A 2 6.24 -6.94 -0.29
C THR A 2 6.00 -5.46 0.00
N LYS A 3 4.97 -4.85 -0.60
CA LYS A 3 4.52 -3.48 -0.29
C LYS A 3 3.12 -3.54 0.31
N TYR A 4 2.87 -2.69 1.30
CA TYR A 4 1.58 -2.58 1.96
C TYR A 4 0.90 -1.30 1.53
N VAL A 5 -0.32 -1.42 1.04
CA VAL A 5 -1.23 -0.32 0.76
C VAL A 5 -2.24 -0.27 1.90
N VAL A 6 -2.11 0.71 2.79
CA VAL A 6 -2.96 0.87 3.97
C VAL A 6 -3.81 2.12 3.86
N ARG A 7 -4.95 2.12 4.53
CA ARG A 7 -5.79 3.30 4.66
C ARG A 7 -5.12 4.26 5.63
N HIS A 8 -5.01 5.52 5.23
CA HIS A 8 -4.37 6.57 6.01
C HIS A 8 -5.26 7.80 6.00
N ASN A 9 -6.09 7.94 7.04
CA ASN A 9 -7.14 8.96 7.14
C ASN A 9 -8.10 8.87 5.93
N ASN A 10 -8.14 9.93 5.10
CA ASN A 10 -8.93 10.01 3.87
C ASN A 10 -8.14 9.64 2.61
N ALA A 11 -6.98 9.01 2.77
CA ALA A 11 -6.05 8.67 1.69
C ALA A 11 -5.59 7.21 1.79
N TRP A 12 -4.80 6.79 0.82
CA TRP A 12 -4.17 5.48 0.73
C TRP A 12 -2.65 5.62 0.76
N ALA A 13 -2.00 4.96 1.70
CA ALA A 13 -0.57 5.05 1.88
C ALA A 13 0.13 3.76 1.47
N VAL A 14 1.25 3.89 0.77
CA VAL A 14 2.17 2.79 0.49
C VAL A 14 3.27 2.79 1.53
N LYS A 15 3.49 1.66 2.20
CA LYS A 15 4.57 1.46 3.17
C LYS A 15 5.26 0.11 2.97
N ASN A 16 6.47 -0.01 3.49
CA ASN A 16 7.16 -1.29 3.54
C ASN A 16 6.68 -2.10 4.76
N PRO A 17 6.73 -3.45 4.70
CA PRO A 17 6.64 -4.26 5.88
C PRO A 17 7.68 -3.79 6.88
N GLN A 18 7.27 -3.57 8.14
CA GLN A 18 8.12 -3.12 9.24
C GLN A 18 8.65 -1.68 9.14
N ALA A 19 8.22 -0.88 8.16
CA ALA A 19 8.52 0.55 8.16
C ALA A 19 7.58 1.31 9.10
N GLU A 20 8.17 2.13 9.97
CA GLU A 20 7.44 3.07 10.83
C GLU A 20 6.84 4.25 10.03
N LYS A 21 7.41 4.53 8.86
CA LYS A 21 7.00 5.64 7.98
C LYS A 21 6.37 5.15 6.69
N VAL A 22 5.35 5.89 6.25
CA VAL A 22 4.76 5.71 4.92
C VAL A 22 5.72 6.24 3.85
N THR A 23 5.85 5.51 2.74
CA THR A 23 6.65 5.93 1.60
C THR A 23 5.98 7.06 0.84
N LYS A 24 4.67 6.92 0.59
CA LYS A 24 3.87 7.90 -0.16
C LYS A 24 2.38 7.71 0.10
N THR A 25 1.60 8.78 -0.04
CA THR A 25 0.13 8.78 0.09
C THR A 25 -0.53 9.18 -1.22
N PHE A 26 -1.72 8.63 -1.48
CA PHE A 26 -2.51 8.80 -2.69
C PHE A 26 -3.98 9.02 -2.33
N ALA A 27 -4.74 9.69 -3.20
CA ALA A 27 -6.16 9.92 -2.96
C ALA A 27 -6.96 8.61 -3.04
N THR A 28 -6.61 7.73 -3.97
CA THR A 28 -7.34 6.49 -4.21
C THR A 28 -6.51 5.22 -3.96
N GLN A 29 -7.21 4.12 -3.67
CA GLN A 29 -6.60 2.81 -3.48
C GLN A 29 -5.89 2.36 -4.76
N LYS A 30 -6.50 2.64 -5.91
CA LYS A 30 -5.99 2.25 -7.22
C LYS A 30 -4.63 2.88 -7.49
N GLU A 31 -4.49 4.18 -7.28
CA GLU A 31 -3.22 4.90 -7.45
C GLU A 31 -2.13 4.35 -6.53
N ALA A 32 -2.47 4.05 -5.27
CA ALA A 32 -1.51 3.47 -4.33
C ALA A 32 -1.05 2.06 -4.76
N ILE A 33 -1.95 1.24 -5.30
CA ILE A 33 -1.61 -0.08 -5.84
C ILE A 33 -0.73 0.05 -7.08
N GLU A 34 -1.08 0.93 -8.01
CA GLU A 34 -0.31 1.16 -9.24
C GLU A 34 1.11 1.66 -8.91
N PHE A 35 1.23 2.60 -7.96
CA PHE A 35 2.53 3.04 -7.47
C PHE A 35 3.30 1.91 -6.79
N ALA A 36 2.66 1.09 -5.96
CA ALA A 36 3.32 -0.04 -5.33
C ALA A 36 3.83 -1.04 -6.39
N LYS A 37 3.05 -1.31 -7.44
CA LYS A 37 3.44 -2.19 -8.56
C LYS A 37 4.54 -1.61 -9.45
N SER A 38 4.66 -0.29 -9.55
CA SER A 38 5.70 0.36 -10.37
C SER A 38 7.09 0.36 -9.72
N LEU A 39 7.18 0.13 -8.41
CA LEU A 39 8.46 0.01 -7.72
C LEU A 39 9.16 -1.29 -8.14
N LYS A 40 10.37 -1.16 -8.70
CA LYS A 40 11.18 -2.30 -9.22
C LYS A 40 11.39 -3.43 -8.21
N GLU A 41 11.46 -3.09 -6.93
CA GLU A 41 11.71 -4.06 -5.86
C GLU A 41 10.43 -4.73 -5.33
N THR A 42 9.26 -4.43 -5.90
CA THR A 42 7.99 -4.99 -5.43
C THR A 42 7.79 -6.42 -5.92
N THR A 43 7.72 -7.36 -4.99
CA THR A 43 7.43 -8.78 -5.27
C THR A 43 5.99 -9.16 -5.00
N SER A 44 5.28 -8.39 -4.17
CA SER A 44 3.86 -8.58 -3.86
C SER A 44 3.28 -7.29 -3.29
N VAL A 45 1.98 -7.05 -3.54
CA VAL A 45 1.25 -5.91 -2.98
C VAL A 45 0.14 -6.44 -2.08
N MET A 46 0.14 -6.02 -0.82
CA MET A 46 -0.91 -6.33 0.13
C MET A 46 -1.71 -5.07 0.41
N VAL A 47 -3.01 -5.16 0.26
CA VAL A 47 -3.93 -4.04 0.32
C VAL A 47 -4.87 -4.22 1.48
N GLU A 48 -4.90 -3.24 2.36
CA GLU A 48 -5.83 -3.18 3.47
C GLU A 48 -7.27 -2.95 2.99
N GLN A 49 -8.19 -3.69 3.56
CA GLN A 49 -9.62 -3.57 3.35
C GLN A 49 -10.25 -2.76 4.49
N LEU A 50 -11.50 -2.32 4.30
CA LEU A 50 -12.23 -1.50 5.28
C LEU A 50 -12.43 -2.20 6.64
N ASN A 51 -12.37 -3.52 6.67
CA ASN A 51 -12.48 -4.36 7.87
C ASN A 51 -11.11 -4.63 8.55
N GLY A 52 -10.04 -3.96 8.13
CA GLY A 52 -8.68 -4.17 8.65
C GLY A 52 -8.00 -5.45 8.16
N GLN A 53 -8.63 -6.22 7.27
CA GLN A 53 -8.00 -7.39 6.65
C GLN A 53 -7.12 -6.97 5.47
N PHE A 54 -6.09 -7.76 5.18
CA PHE A 54 -5.23 -7.54 4.02
C PHE A 54 -5.56 -8.56 2.94
N ARG A 55 -5.74 -8.08 1.70
CA ARG A 55 -5.83 -8.92 0.51
C ARG A 55 -4.63 -8.72 -0.39
N LYS A 56 -4.20 -9.79 -1.05
CA LYS A 56 -3.23 -9.67 -2.15
C LYS A 56 -3.92 -9.04 -3.37
N ALA A 57 -3.26 -8.10 -4.03
CA ALA A 57 -3.77 -7.37 -5.20
C ALA A 57 -2.93 -7.55 -6.46
#